data_AF-A0A2E1LQ27-F1
#
_entry.id   AF-A0A2E1LQ27-F1
#
_cell.length_a   1.000
_cell.length_b   1.000
_cell.length_c   1.000
_cell.angle_alpha   90.00
_cell.angle_beta   90.00
_cell.angle_gamma   90.00
#
_symmetry.space_group_name_H-M   'P 1'
#
loop_
_entity.id
_entity.type
_entity.pdbx_description
1 polymer ?
#
loop_
_entity_poly.entity_id
_entity_poly.type
_entity_poly.pdbx_seq_one_letter_code
_entity_poly.pdbx_strand_id
1 'polypeptide(L)'
;MTDLTLILDRIGKKLVEDVAPKLQGDYAHGHAVMIGLINVMAAEMWDGAADRLQNEIVGLRHLLSAGGAAPDVAPSPSLKISDLSTERDELARNLIILQTRLEARPEDPEAKLLLTKIWAHLLQTAVARMPSPPAFGEATD
;
A
#
# COMPACT_ATOMS: atom_id res chain seq x y z
N MET A 1 -11.35 -15.87 15.27
CA MET A 1 -10.72 -15.35 14.04
C MET A 1 -9.23 -15.41 14.29
N THR A 2 -8.50 -16.25 13.55
CA THR A 2 -7.05 -16.40 13.76
C THR A 2 -6.38 -15.12 13.28
N ASP A 3 -5.65 -14.46 14.17
CA ASP A 3 -4.97 -13.19 13.88
C ASP A 3 -3.78 -13.47 12.95
N LEU A 4 -4.01 -13.28 11.64
CA LEU A 4 -3.01 -13.52 10.60
C LEU A 4 -1.77 -12.62 10.82
N THR A 5 -1.99 -11.39 11.28
CA THR A 5 -0.94 -10.44 11.64
C THR A 5 -0.06 -11.03 12.74
N LEU A 6 -0.68 -11.57 13.81
CA LEU A 6 0.05 -12.24 14.89
C LEU A 6 0.81 -13.49 14.43
N ILE A 7 0.24 -14.27 13.51
CA ILE A 7 0.90 -15.47 12.98
C ILE A 7 2.15 -15.09 12.18
N LEU A 8 2.01 -14.16 11.24
CA LEU A 8 3.10 -13.74 10.36
C LEU A 8 4.21 -13.05 11.14
N ASP A 9 3.88 -12.18 12.09
CA ASP A 9 4.86 -11.54 12.99
C ASP A 9 5.65 -12.57 13.81
N ARG A 10 4.96 -13.53 14.43
CA ARG A 10 5.61 -14.57 15.25
C ARG A 10 6.49 -15.51 14.42
N ILE A 11 6.03 -15.93 13.24
CA ILE A 11 6.86 -16.74 12.33
C ILE A 11 8.08 -15.95 11.91
N GLY A 12 7.91 -14.67 11.56
CA GLY A 12 8.98 -13.78 11.17
C GLY A 12 10.07 -13.67 12.24
N LYS A 13 9.68 -13.30 13.46
CA LYS A 13 10.58 -13.21 14.62
C LYS A 13 11.28 -14.53 14.91
N LYS A 14 10.56 -15.65 14.89
CA LYS A 14 11.15 -16.97 15.10
C LYS A 14 12.21 -17.30 14.05
N LEU A 15 11.98 -16.93 12.78
CA LEU A 15 12.95 -17.18 11.73
C LEU A 15 14.23 -16.35 11.92
N VAL A 16 14.10 -15.07 12.26
CA VAL A 16 15.25 -14.16 12.44
C VAL A 16 16.01 -14.44 13.73
N GLU A 17 15.32 -14.54 14.86
CA GLU A 17 15.94 -14.56 16.20
C GLU A 17 16.37 -15.98 16.62
N ASP A 18 15.64 -17.00 16.16
CA ASP A 18 15.80 -18.36 16.70
C ASP A 18 16.32 -19.39 15.70
N VAL A 19 15.95 -19.27 14.42
CA VAL A 19 16.28 -20.27 13.39
C VAL A 19 17.54 -19.87 12.64
N ALA A 20 17.59 -18.65 12.09
CA ALA A 20 18.73 -18.19 11.30
C ALA A 20 20.09 -18.33 12.02
N PRO A 21 20.23 -18.00 13.33
CA PRO A 21 21.52 -18.14 14.04
C PRO A 21 21.97 -19.59 14.21
N LYS A 22 21.05 -20.56 14.10
CA LYS A 22 21.33 -21.99 14.29
C LYS A 22 21.54 -22.74 12.97
N LEU A 23 21.38 -22.08 11.82
CA LEU A 23 21.61 -22.66 10.50
C LEU A 23 23.10 -22.61 10.16
N GLN A 24 23.64 -23.72 9.64
CA GLN A 24 25.00 -23.78 9.12
C GLN A 24 25.03 -23.37 7.65
N GLY A 25 26.01 -22.53 7.28
CA GLY A 25 26.21 -22.04 5.91
C GLY A 25 25.53 -20.71 5.63
N ASP A 26 26.29 -19.77 5.05
CA ASP A 26 25.89 -18.38 4.83
C ASP A 26 24.58 -18.23 4.03
N TYR A 27 24.35 -19.13 3.07
CA TYR A 27 23.14 -19.13 2.23
C TYR A 27 21.87 -19.47 3.03
N ALA A 28 21.94 -20.47 3.91
CA ALA A 28 20.79 -20.89 4.72
C ALA A 28 20.43 -19.83 5.77
N HIS A 29 21.45 -19.22 6.39
CA HIS A 29 21.29 -18.11 7.31
C HIS A 29 20.62 -16.91 6.64
N GLY A 30 21.16 -16.43 5.51
CA GLY A 30 20.63 -15.27 4.80
C GLY A 30 19.18 -15.45 4.33
N HIS A 31 18.82 -16.64 3.84
CA HIS A 31 17.45 -16.93 3.41
C HIS A 31 16.46 -16.93 4.58
N ALA A 32 16.82 -17.50 5.72
CA ALA A 32 15.96 -17.50 6.90
C ALA A 32 15.72 -16.08 7.44
N VAL A 33 16.76 -15.24 7.45
CA VAL A 33 16.63 -13.81 7.80
C VAL A 33 15.68 -13.12 6.81
N MET A 34 15.89 -13.26 5.51
CA MET A 34 15.06 -12.59 4.49
C MET A 34 13.59 -13.03 4.54
N ILE A 35 13.32 -14.32 4.71
CA ILE A 35 11.94 -14.82 4.85
C ILE A 35 11.31 -14.28 6.15
N GLY A 36 12.10 -14.22 7.22
CA GLY A 36 11.67 -13.64 8.49
C GLY A 36 11.27 -12.17 8.35
N LEU A 37 12.11 -11.37 7.70
CA LEU A 37 11.86 -9.95 7.38
C LEU A 37 10.57 -9.77 6.59
N ILE A 38 10.41 -10.54 5.50
CA ILE A 38 9.24 -10.45 4.62
C ILE A 38 7.95 -10.78 5.38
N ASN A 39 7.99 -11.75 6.31
CA ASN A 39 6.82 -12.10 7.10
C ASN A 39 6.39 -10.98 8.07
N VAL A 40 7.34 -10.32 8.73
CA VAL A 40 7.05 -9.17 9.60
C VAL A 40 6.44 -8.02 8.79
N MET A 41 7.04 -7.69 7.64
CA MET A 41 6.54 -6.65 6.74
C MET A 41 5.16 -7.00 6.19
N ALA A 42 4.92 -8.26 5.82
CA ALA A 42 3.62 -8.72 5.33
C ALA A 42 2.52 -8.62 6.40
N ALA A 43 2.85 -8.87 7.67
CA ALA A 43 1.93 -8.69 8.79
C ALA A 43 1.48 -7.23 8.91
N GLU A 44 2.44 -6.29 8.94
CA GLU A 44 2.16 -4.85 9.00
C GLU A 44 1.34 -4.37 7.80
N MET A 45 1.68 -4.82 6.59
CA MET A 45 0.92 -4.48 5.40
C MET A 45 -0.49 -5.05 5.45
N TRP A 46 -0.70 -6.25 6.00
CA TRP A 46 -2.04 -6.82 6.07
C TRP A 46 -2.96 -6.05 7.02
N ASP A 47 -2.46 -5.68 8.21
CA ASP A 47 -3.24 -5.06 9.28
C ASP A 47 -3.94 -3.77 8.84
N GLY A 48 -3.19 -2.85 8.22
CA GLY A 48 -3.71 -1.56 7.74
C GLY A 48 -4.27 -1.56 6.32
N ALA A 49 -4.37 -2.71 5.63
CA ALA A 49 -4.67 -2.73 4.20
C ALA A 49 -6.04 -2.15 3.85
N ALA A 50 -7.08 -2.53 4.59
CA ALA A 50 -8.45 -2.09 4.33
C ALA A 50 -8.61 -0.58 4.55
N ASP A 51 -8.05 -0.05 5.65
CA ASP A 51 -8.11 1.39 5.96
C ASP A 51 -7.35 2.23 4.93
N ARG A 52 -6.16 1.77 4.50
CA ARG A 52 -5.41 2.44 3.44
C ARG A 52 -6.18 2.47 2.12
N LEU A 53 -6.81 1.36 1.73
CA LEU A 53 -7.63 1.30 0.52
C LEU A 53 -8.85 2.22 0.62
N GLN A 54 -9.53 2.28 1.76
CA GLN A 54 -10.64 3.21 1.98
C GLN A 54 -10.22 4.67 1.84
N ASN A 55 -9.11 5.05 2.49
CA ASN A 55 -8.58 6.41 2.39
C ASN A 55 -8.21 6.78 0.95
N GLU A 56 -7.65 5.84 0.20
CA GLU A 56 -7.34 6.03 -1.22
C GLU A 56 -8.61 6.20 -2.06
N ILE A 57 -9.62 5.33 -1.90
CA ILE A 57 -10.91 5.41 -2.60
C ILE A 57 -11.56 6.78 -2.38
N VAL A 58 -11.61 7.25 -1.13
CA VAL A 58 -12.16 8.57 -0.80
C VAL A 58 -11.39 9.69 -1.51
N GLY A 59 -10.05 9.63 -1.49
CA GLY A 59 -9.20 10.61 -2.17
C GLY A 59 -9.41 10.62 -3.69
N LEU A 60 -9.48 9.44 -4.32
CA LEU A 60 -9.74 9.30 -5.75
C LEU A 60 -11.10 9.87 -6.14
N ARG A 61 -12.16 9.56 -5.39
CA ARG A 61 -13.51 10.10 -5.63
C ARG A 61 -13.53 11.62 -5.52
N HIS A 62 -12.84 12.19 -4.53
CA HIS A 62 -12.74 13.64 -4.36
C HIS A 62 -12.00 14.29 -5.53
N LEU A 63 -10.87 13.72 -5.99
CA LEU A 63 -10.12 14.23 -7.14
C LEU A 63 -10.93 14.17 -8.44
N LEU A 64 -11.64 13.07 -8.67
CA LEU A 64 -12.52 12.91 -9.83
C LEU A 64 -13.64 13.96 -9.82
N SER A 65 -14.30 14.13 -8.67
CA SER A 65 -15.34 15.14 -8.51
C SER A 65 -14.80 16.56 -8.73
N ALA A 66 -13.60 16.87 -8.23
CA ALA A 66 -12.96 18.17 -8.45
C ALA A 66 -12.61 18.42 -9.93
N GLY A 67 -12.36 17.36 -10.70
CA GLY A 67 -12.17 17.41 -12.16
C GLY A 67 -13.45 17.41 -12.98
N GLY A 68 -14.62 17.48 -12.34
CA GLY A 68 -15.93 17.40 -13.02
C GLY A 68 -16.25 16.01 -13.58
N ALA A 69 -15.51 14.97 -13.19
CA ALA A 69 -15.83 13.60 -13.50
C ALA A 69 -16.66 13.03 -12.35
N ALA A 70 -17.95 12.77 -12.58
CA ALA A 70 -18.74 12.00 -11.63
C ALA A 70 -18.11 10.60 -11.53
N PRO A 71 -17.73 10.12 -10.33
CA PRO A 71 -17.22 8.77 -10.19
C PRO A 71 -18.37 7.78 -10.40
N ASP A 72 -18.58 7.36 -11.65
CA ASP A 72 -19.52 6.32 -12.07
C ASP A 72 -18.97 4.92 -11.72
N VAL A 73 -18.50 4.78 -10.48
CA VAL A 73 -17.97 3.55 -9.92
C VAL A 73 -18.83 3.22 -8.73
N ALA A 74 -19.40 2.03 -8.73
CA ALA A 74 -20.24 1.55 -7.63
C ALA A 74 -19.39 1.41 -6.35
N PRO A 75 -19.92 1.80 -5.18
CA PRO A 75 -19.25 1.51 -3.91
C PRO A 75 -19.07 0.02 -3.69
N SER A 76 -17.96 -0.36 -3.06
CA SER A 76 -17.66 -1.76 -2.75
C SER A 76 -18.76 -2.39 -1.89
N PRO A 77 -19.17 -3.64 -2.17
CA PRO A 77 -20.21 -4.32 -1.41
C PRO A 77 -19.77 -4.75 -0.01
N SER A 78 -18.46 -4.75 0.27
CA SER A 78 -17.91 -5.10 1.58
C SER A 78 -16.56 -4.42 1.85
N LEU A 79 -16.07 -4.53 3.08
CA LEU A 79 -14.74 -4.04 3.49
C LEU A 79 -13.61 -5.05 3.21
N LYS A 80 -13.87 -6.10 2.43
CA LYS A 80 -12.82 -7.03 2.02
C LYS A 80 -11.82 -6.33 1.11
N ILE A 81 -10.54 -6.60 1.33
CA ILE A 81 -9.43 -6.05 0.52
C ILE A 81 -9.66 -6.30 -0.99
N SER A 82 -10.21 -7.45 -1.39
CA SER A 82 -10.51 -7.77 -2.79
C SER A 82 -11.54 -6.83 -3.42
N ASP A 83 -12.59 -6.50 -2.66
CA ASP A 83 -13.71 -5.69 -3.15
C ASP A 83 -13.24 -4.23 -3.24
N LEU A 84 -12.57 -3.75 -2.19
CA LEU A 84 -11.97 -2.42 -2.14
C LEU A 84 -10.91 -2.22 -3.24
N SER A 85 -10.09 -3.23 -3.51
CA SER A 85 -9.09 -3.15 -4.59
C SER A 85 -9.76 -3.00 -5.96
N THR A 86 -10.88 -3.69 -6.18
CA THR A 86 -11.64 -3.61 -7.44
C THR A 86 -12.20 -2.20 -7.65
N GLU A 87 -12.87 -1.63 -6.64
CA GLU A 87 -13.37 -0.26 -6.68
C GLU A 87 -12.23 0.75 -6.91
N ARG A 88 -11.13 0.61 -6.15
CA ARG A 88 -9.96 1.48 -6.29
C ARG A 88 -9.42 1.43 -7.72
N ASP A 89 -9.23 0.25 -8.29
CA ASP A 89 -8.68 0.08 -9.63
C ASP A 89 -9.56 0.72 -10.71
N GLU A 90 -10.88 0.65 -10.57
CA GLU A 90 -11.83 1.35 -11.45
C GLU A 90 -11.70 2.87 -11.33
N LEU A 91 -11.65 3.40 -10.10
CA LEU A 91 -11.43 4.82 -9.87
C LEU A 91 -10.08 5.31 -10.40
N ALA A 92 -9.02 4.50 -10.26
CA ALA A 92 -7.69 4.82 -10.77
C ALA A 92 -7.67 4.89 -12.31
N ARG A 93 -8.41 4.01 -13.01
CA ARG A 93 -8.59 4.11 -14.47
C ARG A 93 -9.26 5.42 -14.86
N ASN A 94 -10.30 5.83 -14.15
CA ASN A 94 -10.95 7.12 -14.38
C ASN A 94 -10.02 8.30 -14.10
N LEU A 95 -9.17 8.19 -13.08
CA LEU A 95 -8.19 9.23 -12.75
C LEU A 95 -7.15 9.39 -13.88
N ILE A 96 -6.70 8.30 -14.48
CA ILE A 96 -5.79 8.35 -15.64
C ILE A 96 -6.43 9.13 -16.79
N ILE A 97 -7.70 8.85 -17.10
CA ILE A 97 -8.44 9.57 -18.15
C ILE A 97 -8.53 11.07 -17.83
N LEU A 98 -8.86 11.42 -16.59
CA LEU A 98 -8.90 12.81 -16.13
C LEU A 98 -7.52 13.46 -16.28
N GLN A 99 -6.46 12.81 -15.81
CA GLN A 99 -5.10 13.30 -15.89
C GLN A 99 -4.67 13.57 -17.34
N THR A 100 -4.92 12.64 -18.26
CA THR A 100 -4.64 12.84 -19.70
C THR A 100 -5.36 14.08 -20.26
N ARG A 101 -6.62 14.31 -19.87
CA ARG A 101 -7.40 15.50 -20.29
C ARG A 101 -6.88 16.81 -19.71
N LEU A 102 -6.29 16.78 -18.51
CA LEU A 102 -5.69 17.94 -17.88
C LEU A 102 -4.32 18.26 -18.51
N GLU A 103 -3.51 17.24 -18.79
CA GLU A 103 -2.21 17.38 -19.44
C GLU A 103 -2.33 17.94 -20.87
N ALA A 104 -3.45 17.67 -21.56
CA ALA A 104 -3.75 18.23 -22.87
C ALA A 104 -4.08 19.75 -22.85
N ARG A 105 -4.18 20.38 -21.68
CA ARG A 105 -4.49 21.82 -21.50
C ARG A 105 -3.42 22.52 -20.66
N PRO A 106 -2.15 22.56 -21.11
CA PRO A 106 -1.02 23.09 -20.34
C PRO A 106 -1.06 24.60 -20.11
N GLU A 107 -1.95 25.33 -20.79
CA GLU A 107 -2.18 26.76 -20.59
C GLU A 107 -3.19 27.06 -19.46
N ASP A 108 -4.03 26.08 -19.09
CA ASP A 108 -5.09 26.23 -18.09
C ASP A 108 -4.53 26.18 -16.65
N PRO A 109 -4.59 27.27 -15.87
CA PRO A 109 -4.10 27.29 -14.49
C PRO A 109 -4.87 26.35 -13.55
N GLU A 110 -6.16 26.16 -13.77
CA GLU A 110 -6.98 25.24 -12.95
C GLU A 110 -6.59 23.79 -13.23
N ALA A 111 -6.30 23.46 -14.50
CA ALA A 111 -5.80 22.15 -14.87
C ALA A 111 -4.46 21.82 -14.20
N LYS A 112 -3.53 22.79 -14.16
CA LYS A 112 -2.24 22.63 -13.45
C LYS A 112 -2.40 22.42 -11.95
N LEU A 113 -3.28 23.21 -11.32
CA LEU A 113 -3.55 23.08 -9.90
C LEU A 113 -4.12 21.69 -9.58
N LEU A 114 -5.05 21.19 -10.39
CA LEU A 114 -5.62 19.87 -10.20
C LEU A 114 -4.59 18.76 -10.45
N LEU A 115 -3.76 18.85 -11.50
CA LEU A 115 -2.65 17.93 -11.73
C LEU A 115 -1.70 17.86 -10.53
N THR A 116 -1.38 19.00 -9.92
CA THR A 116 -0.52 19.07 -8.74
C THR A 116 -1.15 18.31 -7.56
N LYS A 117 -2.46 18.45 -7.35
CA LYS A 117 -3.19 17.71 -6.32
C LYS A 117 -3.20 16.20 -6.59
N ILE A 118 -3.35 15.81 -7.87
CA ILE A 118 -3.27 14.40 -8.29
C ILE A 118 -1.88 13.83 -7.95
N TRP A 119 -0.80 14.50 -8.34
CA TRP A 119 0.55 14.06 -8.03
C TRP A 119 0.81 13.97 -6.53
N ALA A 120 0.35 14.95 -5.75
CA ALA A 120 0.46 14.92 -4.29
C ALA A 120 -0.25 13.70 -3.69
N HIS A 121 -1.46 13.38 -4.17
CA HIS A 121 -2.20 12.20 -3.73
C HIS A 121 -1.51 10.88 -4.11
N LEU A 122 -0.99 10.77 -5.33
CA LEU A 122 -0.24 9.59 -5.78
C LEU A 122 1.03 9.38 -4.95
N LEU A 123 1.74 10.46 -4.61
CA LEU A 123 2.91 10.39 -3.74
C LEU A 123 2.53 9.95 -2.32
N GLN A 124 1.49 10.55 -1.73
CA GLN A 124 1.01 10.19 -0.40
C GLN A 124 0.59 8.72 -0.31
N THR A 125 -0.15 8.23 -1.31
CA THR A 125 -0.60 6.82 -1.35
C THR A 125 0.55 5.85 -1.60
N ALA A 126 1.57 6.24 -2.38
CA ALA A 126 2.78 5.43 -2.54
C ALA A 126 3.55 5.31 -1.21
N VAL A 127 3.73 6.42 -0.49
CA VAL A 127 4.40 6.44 0.81
C VAL A 127 3.66 5.59 1.84
N ALA A 128 2.34 5.70 1.91
CA ALA A 128 1.52 4.96 2.87
C ALA A 128 1.57 3.43 2.68
N ARG A 129 1.96 2.94 1.50
CA ARG A 129 2.12 1.50 1.22
C ARG A 129 3.49 0.95 1.56
N MET A 130 4.46 1.81 1.87
CA MET A 130 5.78 1.35 2.25
C MET A 130 5.71 0.75 3.66
N PRO A 131 6.06 -0.53 3.85
CA PRO A 131 6.20 -1.10 5.18
C PRO A 131 7.32 -0.40 5.95
N SER A 132 7.20 -0.36 7.27
CA SER A 132 8.25 0.21 8.12
C SER A 132 9.53 -0.61 7.99
N PRO A 133 10.72 0.03 8.03
CA PRO A 133 11.96 -0.71 8.19
C PRO A 133 11.85 -1.59 9.44
N PRO A 134 12.09 -2.91 9.32
CA PRO A 134 11.91 -3.80 10.43
C PRO A 134 12.99 -3.51 11.49
N ALA A 135 12.56 -3.25 12.72
CA ALA A 135 13.43 -2.95 13.84
C ALA A 135 13.82 -4.26 14.56
N PHE A 136 15.06 -4.71 14.38
CA PHE A 136 15.64 -5.78 15.19
C PHE A 136 16.60 -5.18 16.19
N GLY A 137 16.73 -5.81 17.37
CA GLY A 137 17.78 -5.47 18.31
C GLY A 137 19.16 -5.61 17.66
N GLU A 138 20.11 -4.77 18.06
CA GLU A 138 21.51 -4.93 17.66
C GLU A 138 21.97 -6.34 18.00
N ALA A 139 22.62 -7.01 17.05
CA ALA A 139 23.30 -8.26 17.31
C ALA A 139 24.35 -7.99 18.39
N THR A 140 24.12 -8.50 19.60
CA THR A 140 25.14 -8.48 20.65
C THR A 140 26.25 -9.45 20.25
N ASP A 141 27.42 -8.91 19.92
CA ASP A 141 28.68 -9.66 19.78
C ASP A 141 29.09 -10.35 21.10
#